data_AF-A0A5J6IC31-F1
#
_entry.id   AF-A0A5J6IC31-F1
#
_cell.length_a   1.000
_cell.length_b   1.000
_cell.length_c   1.000
_cell.angle_alpha   90.00
_cell.angle_beta   90.00
_cell.angle_gamma   90.00
#
_symmetry.space_group_name_H-M   'P 1'
#
loop_
_entity.id
_entity.type
_entity.pdbx_description
1 polymer ?
#
loop_
_entity_poly.entity_id
_entity_poly.type
_entity_poly.pdbx_seq_one_letter_code
_entity_poly.pdbx_strand_id
1 'polypeptide(L)'
;MNTDSAAHRGAGREPHPFAGPRPTTGGPVRRTLLRTALTGAAALGTGLAAARPATAATPTRSAPPRPGTPGEAWRELAAGNRRWCTYRERHPHETPAVRRTLTTAQHPFAVVLGCIDSRVPPELVFDQGLGDLMTVRTAGEVLDEAVLGSVAYGVLELGIPLVVVLGHQSCGAVRAAVEAEESGGRLPAHIQYLADQISPAIDHGQEGDARIDATVDANVRLVRSKLVAEPDLAARITTGRLAIVGARYELTDQRVHRLA
;
A
#
# COMPACT_ATOMS: atom_id res chain seq x y z
N MET A 1 10.42 38.58 -55.06
CA MET A 1 11.02 37.60 -55.99
C MET A 1 11.03 36.26 -55.30
N ASN A 2 10.38 35.28 -55.94
CA ASN A 2 10.32 33.84 -55.66
C ASN A 2 9.61 33.43 -54.34
N THR A 3 8.34 32.99 -54.32
CA THR A 3 7.57 31.88 -54.96
C THR A 3 7.28 30.75 -53.96
N ASP A 4 5.99 30.47 -53.82
CA ASP A 4 5.31 29.19 -53.52
C ASP A 4 5.65 28.38 -52.27
N SER A 5 4.69 28.21 -51.34
CA SER A 5 3.55 27.27 -51.37
C SER A 5 3.97 25.81 -51.17
N ALA A 6 3.59 25.22 -50.03
CA ALA A 6 2.75 24.01 -50.00
C ALA A 6 2.43 23.58 -48.56
N ALA A 7 1.16 23.25 -48.35
CA ALA A 7 0.62 22.56 -47.19
C ALA A 7 1.10 21.10 -47.14
N HIS A 8 1.24 20.53 -45.93
CA HIS A 8 1.19 19.08 -45.75
C HIS A 8 0.32 18.69 -44.57
N ARG A 9 -0.79 18.02 -44.88
CA ARG A 9 -1.55 17.13 -43.99
C ARG A 9 -0.79 15.80 -43.87
N GLY A 10 -0.97 15.09 -42.76
CA GLY A 10 -1.02 13.63 -42.77
C GLY A 10 -0.02 12.90 -41.87
N ALA A 11 -0.55 12.40 -40.75
CA ALA A 11 -0.38 11.05 -40.19
C ALA A 11 0.97 10.32 -40.34
N GLY A 12 1.63 10.09 -39.20
CA GLY A 12 2.68 9.07 -39.05
C GLY A 12 2.73 8.61 -37.60
N ARG A 13 1.97 7.56 -37.28
CA ARG A 13 1.94 6.90 -35.96
C ARG A 13 3.00 5.79 -36.01
N GLU A 14 4.10 5.95 -35.29
CA GLU A 14 5.09 4.87 -35.12
C GLU A 14 4.54 3.79 -34.17
N PRO A 15 4.65 2.48 -34.50
CA PRO A 15 4.29 1.42 -33.59
C PRO A 15 5.46 1.00 -32.68
N HIS A 16 5.20 1.00 -31.37
CA HIS A 16 6.03 0.37 -30.34
C HIS A 16 6.17 -1.15 -30.55
N PRO A 17 7.36 -1.75 -30.30
CA PRO A 17 7.58 -3.17 -30.49
C PRO A 17 7.41 -3.93 -29.16
N PHE A 18 6.18 -4.29 -28.79
CA PHE A 18 5.93 -5.37 -27.82
C PHE A 18 4.57 -6.03 -28.10
N ALA A 19 4.56 -6.91 -29.10
CA ALA A 19 3.46 -7.83 -29.34
C ALA A 19 3.85 -9.22 -28.83
N GLY A 20 3.38 -9.58 -27.64
CA GLY A 20 3.39 -10.97 -27.16
C GLY A 20 2.36 -11.82 -27.92
N PRO A 21 2.55 -13.14 -28.03
CA PRO A 21 1.69 -13.98 -28.84
C PRO A 21 0.29 -14.13 -28.23
N ARG A 22 -0.75 -13.99 -29.07
CA ARG A 22 -2.15 -14.30 -28.75
C ARG A 22 -2.41 -15.81 -28.86
N PRO A 23 -3.27 -16.40 -28.01
CA PRO A 23 -3.65 -17.80 -28.11
C PRO A 23 -4.65 -18.01 -29.25
N THR A 24 -4.42 -19.02 -30.07
CA THR A 24 -5.37 -19.50 -31.09
C THR A 24 -6.30 -20.56 -30.52
N THR A 25 -7.56 -20.46 -30.93
CA THR A 25 -8.68 -21.33 -30.58
C THR A 25 -8.68 -22.62 -31.41
N GLY A 26 -8.92 -23.76 -30.74
CA GLY A 26 -9.88 -24.80 -31.13
C GLY A 26 -9.57 -25.72 -32.33
N GLY A 27 -9.39 -27.01 -32.06
CA GLY A 27 -9.55 -28.12 -33.00
C GLY A 27 -9.81 -29.45 -32.25
N PRO A 28 -10.65 -30.37 -32.77
CA PRO A 28 -11.20 -31.47 -31.98
C PRO A 28 -10.25 -32.67 -31.91
N VAL A 29 -9.99 -33.18 -30.70
CA VAL A 29 -9.24 -34.43 -30.52
C VAL A 29 -10.22 -35.61 -30.54
N ARG A 30 -10.12 -36.43 -31.58
CA ARG A 30 -10.85 -37.69 -31.73
C ARG A 30 -10.45 -38.68 -30.63
N ARG A 31 -11.46 -39.26 -29.97
CA ARG A 31 -11.32 -40.37 -29.03
C ARG A 31 -11.00 -41.65 -29.80
N THR A 32 -9.83 -42.24 -29.54
CA THR A 32 -9.53 -43.61 -29.96
C THR A 32 -9.41 -44.47 -28.71
N LEU A 33 -10.40 -45.34 -28.51
CA LEU A 33 -10.34 -46.47 -27.59
C LEU A 33 -9.45 -47.55 -28.19
N LEU A 34 -8.38 -47.95 -27.51
CA LEU A 34 -7.76 -49.25 -27.73
C LEU A 34 -7.82 -50.05 -26.43
N ARG A 35 -8.65 -51.10 -26.46
CA ARG A 35 -8.61 -52.22 -25.54
C ARG A 35 -7.45 -53.12 -25.95
N THR A 36 -6.54 -53.42 -25.03
CA THR A 36 -5.78 -54.67 -25.04
C THR A 36 -5.67 -55.18 -23.61
N ALA A 37 -6.31 -56.32 -23.38
CA ALA A 37 -6.07 -57.18 -22.22
C ALA A 37 -4.88 -58.10 -22.55
N LEU A 38 -4.07 -58.44 -21.55
CA LEU A 38 -3.69 -59.82 -21.19
C LEU A 38 -2.60 -59.83 -20.09
N THR A 39 -2.97 -60.43 -18.96
CA THR A 39 -2.23 -61.41 -18.13
C THR A 39 -0.82 -61.11 -17.62
N GLY A 40 -0.70 -61.09 -16.29
CA GLY A 40 0.13 -62.08 -15.58
C GLY A 40 1.42 -61.57 -14.94
N ALA A 41 1.41 -61.43 -13.60
CA ALA A 41 2.35 -62.07 -12.65
C ALA A 41 2.20 -61.41 -11.28
N ALA A 42 1.59 -62.14 -10.33
CA ALA A 42 1.60 -61.75 -8.92
C ALA A 42 2.98 -62.10 -8.33
N ALA A 43 3.80 -61.08 -8.08
CA ALA A 43 5.00 -61.22 -7.26
C ALA A 43 4.61 -60.97 -5.79
N LEU A 44 4.53 -62.04 -5.00
CA LEU A 44 4.47 -61.97 -3.54
C LEU A 44 5.85 -61.55 -3.01
N GLY A 45 6.10 -60.25 -2.97
CA GLY A 45 7.26 -59.67 -2.29
C GLY A 45 6.97 -59.53 -0.80
N THR A 46 7.57 -60.39 0.03
CA THR A 46 7.63 -60.23 1.49
C THR A 46 8.59 -59.08 1.85
N GLY A 47 8.14 -57.85 1.68
CA GLY A 47 8.84 -56.66 2.17
C GLY A 47 8.65 -56.51 3.68
N LEU A 48 9.70 -56.73 4.46
CA LEU A 48 9.75 -56.26 5.85
C LEU A 48 9.68 -54.73 5.84
N ALA A 49 8.50 -54.18 6.09
CA ALA A 49 8.31 -52.75 6.29
C ALA A 49 8.91 -52.36 7.64
N ALA A 50 10.14 -51.85 7.64
CA ALA A 50 10.70 -51.16 8.78
C ALA A 50 9.88 -49.88 9.01
N ALA A 51 9.00 -49.90 10.01
CA ALA A 51 8.25 -48.74 10.44
C ALA A 51 9.22 -47.65 10.90
N ARG A 52 9.38 -46.58 10.10
CA ARG A 52 10.06 -45.37 10.56
C ARG A 52 9.18 -44.74 11.65
N PRO A 53 9.72 -44.40 12.82
CA PRO A 53 8.94 -43.71 13.83
C PRO A 53 8.48 -42.38 13.24
N ALA A 54 7.17 -42.13 13.28
CA ALA A 54 6.61 -40.85 12.94
C ALA A 54 7.21 -39.82 13.88
N THR A 55 8.07 -38.94 13.37
CA THR A 55 8.53 -37.78 14.11
C THR A 55 7.29 -36.94 14.41
N ALA A 56 6.90 -36.92 15.69
CA ALA A 56 5.81 -36.08 16.18
C ALA A 56 6.04 -34.66 15.68
N ALA A 57 5.08 -34.15 14.91
CA ALA A 57 5.12 -32.77 14.44
C ALA A 57 5.15 -31.85 15.65
N THR A 58 6.25 -31.11 15.82
CA THR A 58 6.35 -30.06 16.82
C THR A 58 5.16 -29.11 16.63
N PRO A 59 4.38 -28.80 17.69
CA PRO A 59 3.24 -27.91 17.55
C PRO A 59 3.75 -26.57 17.01
N THR A 60 3.28 -26.20 15.83
CA THR A 60 3.51 -24.88 15.24
C THR A 60 2.98 -23.85 16.23
N ARG A 61 3.89 -23.13 16.89
CA ARG A 61 3.51 -22.03 17.78
C ARG A 61 2.66 -21.06 16.96
N SER A 62 1.37 -20.99 17.29
CA SER A 62 0.43 -20.01 16.72
C SER A 62 1.09 -18.64 16.75
N ALA A 63 1.06 -17.93 15.63
CA ALA A 63 1.46 -16.53 15.61
C ALA A 63 0.62 -15.78 16.67
N PRO A 64 1.21 -14.78 17.36
CA PRO A 64 0.43 -13.93 18.26
C PRO A 64 -0.72 -13.27 17.48
N PRO A 65 -1.88 -13.08 18.12
CA PRO A 65 -3.02 -12.45 17.47
C PRO A 65 -2.67 -11.02 17.05
N ARG A 66 -3.23 -10.58 15.92
CA ARG A 66 -3.06 -9.20 15.44
C ARG A 66 -3.76 -8.21 16.38
N PRO A 67 -3.26 -6.95 16.46
CA PRO A 67 -3.90 -5.91 17.25
C PRO A 67 -5.39 -5.74 16.92
N GLY A 68 -6.25 -5.73 17.95
CA GLY A 68 -7.71 -5.62 17.76
C GLY A 68 -8.29 -4.26 18.11
N THR A 69 -7.50 -3.41 18.80
CA THR A 69 -7.93 -2.07 19.23
C THR A 69 -7.04 -0.97 18.64
N PRO A 70 -7.53 0.27 18.53
CA PRO A 70 -6.73 1.37 17.97
C PRO A 70 -5.42 1.60 18.74
N GLY A 71 -5.48 1.46 20.08
CA GLY A 71 -4.31 1.63 20.94
C GLY A 71 -3.27 0.50 20.79
N GLU A 72 -3.71 -0.74 20.62
CA GLU A 72 -2.80 -1.85 20.33
C GLU A 72 -2.16 -1.70 18.94
N ALA A 73 -2.96 -1.34 17.94
CA ALA A 73 -2.49 -1.11 16.57
C ALA A 73 -1.39 -0.04 16.54
N TRP A 74 -1.62 1.11 17.19
CA TRP A 74 -0.61 2.17 17.26
C TRP A 74 0.65 1.74 18.00
N ARG A 75 0.53 0.97 19.09
CA ARG A 75 1.69 0.46 19.82
C ARG A 75 2.52 -0.49 18.96
N GLU A 76 1.88 -1.34 18.16
CA GLU A 76 2.59 -2.23 17.23
C GLU A 76 3.34 -1.45 16.15
N LEU A 77 2.67 -0.49 15.49
CA LEU A 77 3.32 0.40 14.51
C LEU A 77 4.51 1.14 15.13
N ALA A 78 4.33 1.77 16.30
CA ALA A 78 5.41 2.48 16.98
C ALA A 78 6.55 1.54 17.40
N ALA A 79 6.25 0.30 17.78
CA ALA A 79 7.27 -0.71 18.09
C ALA A 79 8.04 -1.15 16.84
N GLY A 80 7.37 -1.23 15.70
CA GLY A 80 7.99 -1.51 14.42
C GLY A 80 8.86 -0.36 13.90
N ASN A 81 8.38 0.89 13.96
CA ASN A 81 9.23 2.03 13.60
C ASN A 81 10.46 2.19 14.50
N ARG A 82 10.36 1.85 15.79
CA ARG A 82 11.55 1.78 16.66
C ARG A 82 12.58 0.74 16.18
N ARG A 83 12.14 -0.36 15.58
CA ARG A 83 13.05 -1.38 14.99
C ARG A 83 13.69 -0.84 13.71
N TRP A 84 12.88 -0.24 12.85
CA TRP A 84 13.32 0.43 11.62
C TRP A 84 14.40 1.50 11.90
N CYS A 85 14.12 2.49 12.75
CA CYS A 85 15.07 3.58 13.00
C CYS A 85 16.32 3.16 13.80
N THR A 86 16.36 1.92 14.29
CA THR A 86 17.53 1.35 14.98
C THR A 86 18.21 0.23 14.19
N TYR A 87 17.80 -0.01 12.94
CA TYR A 87 18.33 -1.07 12.06
C TYR A 87 18.23 -2.47 12.70
N ARG A 88 17.09 -2.74 13.33
CA ARG A 88 16.78 -4.01 14.03
C ARG A 88 15.45 -4.60 13.56
N GLU A 89 15.15 -4.40 12.29
CA GLU A 89 13.99 -4.92 11.59
C GLU A 89 13.89 -6.44 11.75
N ARG A 90 12.66 -6.95 11.81
CA ARG A 90 12.40 -8.38 11.91
C ARG A 90 11.88 -8.95 10.59
N HIS A 91 11.38 -8.10 9.70
CA HIS A 91 10.69 -8.51 8.48
C HIS A 91 9.59 -9.54 8.77
N PRO A 92 8.59 -9.20 9.61
CA PRO A 92 7.57 -10.16 10.00
C PRO A 92 6.71 -10.58 8.81
N HIS A 93 6.02 -11.71 8.95
CA HIS A 93 4.93 -12.12 8.06
C HIS A 93 5.27 -12.23 6.55
N GLU A 94 6.53 -12.48 6.19
CA GLU A 94 6.95 -12.65 4.79
C GLU A 94 7.20 -14.11 4.37
N THR A 95 7.09 -15.06 5.30
CA THR A 95 7.42 -16.47 5.06
C THR A 95 6.47 -17.13 4.03
N PRO A 96 6.91 -18.18 3.32
CA PRO A 96 6.04 -18.93 2.40
C PRO A 96 4.78 -19.49 3.07
N ALA A 97 4.83 -19.84 4.35
CA ALA A 97 3.66 -20.31 5.08
C ALA A 97 2.60 -19.22 5.24
N VAL A 98 3.01 -18.01 5.63
CA VAL A 98 2.11 -16.86 5.73
C VAL A 98 1.53 -16.48 4.37
N ARG A 99 2.35 -16.50 3.31
CA ARG A 99 1.86 -16.22 1.94
C ARG A 99 0.75 -17.19 1.52
N ARG A 100 0.86 -18.47 1.89
CA ARG A 100 -0.19 -19.47 1.61
C ARG A 100 -1.47 -19.23 2.39
N THR A 101 -1.39 -18.72 3.63
CA THR A 101 -2.61 -18.42 4.41
C THR A 101 -3.34 -17.18 3.91
N LEU A 102 -2.62 -16.23 3.29
CA LEU A 102 -3.20 -14.97 2.80
C LEU A 102 -3.92 -15.11 1.45
N THR A 103 -3.95 -16.29 0.84
CA THR A 103 -4.67 -16.50 -0.43
C THR A 103 -6.19 -16.55 -0.25
N THR A 104 -6.67 -16.75 0.97
CA THR A 104 -8.10 -16.89 1.28
C THR A 104 -8.68 -15.72 2.06
N ALA A 105 -7.89 -15.04 2.89
CA ALA A 105 -8.34 -13.93 3.71
C ALA A 105 -7.20 -12.97 4.09
N GLN A 106 -7.58 -11.74 4.43
CA GLN A 106 -6.70 -10.72 5.00
C GLN A 106 -7.34 -10.12 6.26
N HIS A 107 -6.51 -9.78 7.24
CA HIS A 107 -6.93 -9.16 8.49
C HIS A 107 -5.95 -8.04 8.89
N PRO A 108 -5.79 -6.99 8.07
CA PRO A 108 -4.95 -5.86 8.44
C PRO A 108 -5.45 -5.21 9.73
N PHE A 109 -4.55 -4.68 10.54
CA PHE A 109 -4.90 -4.00 11.79
C PHE A 109 -4.76 -2.47 11.70
N ALA A 110 -4.22 -1.96 10.59
CA ALA A 110 -4.16 -0.53 10.32
C ALA A 110 -4.28 -0.22 8.81
N VAL A 111 -4.94 0.89 8.49
CA VAL A 111 -4.83 1.56 7.20
C VAL A 111 -3.73 2.61 7.35
N VAL A 112 -2.77 2.66 6.42
CA VAL A 112 -1.82 3.78 6.32
C VAL A 112 -2.08 4.52 5.01
N LEU A 113 -2.63 5.73 5.14
CA LEU A 113 -2.72 6.70 4.06
C LEU A 113 -1.45 7.54 4.09
N GLY A 114 -0.61 7.47 3.05
CA GLY A 114 0.64 8.22 3.01
C GLY A 114 1.07 8.66 1.61
N CYS A 115 2.21 9.33 1.54
CA CYS A 115 2.74 9.81 0.26
C CYS A 115 3.23 8.67 -0.67
N ILE A 116 3.19 8.88 -1.99
CA ILE A 116 3.84 8.00 -2.98
C ILE A 116 5.38 8.04 -2.94
N ASP A 117 5.98 8.86 -2.07
CA ASP A 117 7.42 9.00 -1.94
C ASP A 117 8.10 7.64 -1.78
N SER A 118 9.03 7.33 -2.69
CA SER A 118 9.69 6.01 -2.75
C SER A 118 10.54 5.70 -1.52
N ARG A 119 10.86 6.71 -0.70
CA ARG A 119 11.64 6.59 0.54
C ARG A 119 10.78 6.24 1.75
N VAL A 120 9.45 6.26 1.62
CA VAL A 120 8.51 6.09 2.73
C VAL A 120 7.50 4.94 2.49
N PRO A 121 7.94 3.70 2.19
CA PRO A 121 7.04 2.55 2.12
C PRO A 121 6.55 2.16 3.54
N PRO A 122 5.24 2.24 3.85
CA PRO A 122 4.73 2.06 5.21
C PRO A 122 5.08 0.70 5.84
N GLU A 123 5.07 -0.38 5.06
CA GLU A 123 5.39 -1.73 5.53
C GLU A 123 6.82 -1.80 6.07
N LEU A 124 7.78 -1.10 5.45
CA LEU A 124 9.17 -1.06 5.94
C LEU A 124 9.31 -0.09 7.12
N VAL A 125 8.77 1.13 6.97
CA VAL A 125 8.87 2.19 8.00
C VAL A 125 8.31 1.74 9.35
N PHE A 126 7.29 0.87 9.34
CA PHE A 126 6.71 0.28 10.53
C PHE A 126 7.13 -1.18 10.77
N ASP A 127 8.11 -1.73 10.06
CA ASP A 127 8.58 -3.12 10.14
C ASP A 127 7.42 -4.14 10.29
N GLN A 128 6.51 -4.08 9.32
CA GLN A 128 5.33 -4.94 9.16
C GLN A 128 5.46 -5.78 7.89
N GLY A 129 4.61 -6.80 7.78
CA GLY A 129 4.63 -7.72 6.66
C GLY A 129 3.29 -7.88 5.96
N LEU A 130 3.15 -9.01 5.27
CA LEU A 130 2.03 -9.25 4.38
C LEU A 130 0.72 -9.35 5.16
N GLY A 131 -0.26 -8.56 4.70
CA GLY A 131 -1.60 -8.51 5.26
C GLY A 131 -1.71 -7.76 6.58
N ASP A 132 -0.63 -7.22 7.16
CA ASP A 132 -0.68 -6.47 8.42
C ASP A 132 -1.28 -5.07 8.23
N LEU A 133 -0.93 -4.42 7.12
CA LEU A 133 -1.37 -3.09 6.75
C LEU A 133 -2.22 -3.14 5.48
N MET A 134 -3.19 -2.24 5.40
CA MET A 134 -3.76 -1.80 4.14
C MET A 134 -3.15 -0.43 3.81
N THR A 135 -2.44 -0.31 2.69
CA THR A 135 -1.73 0.92 2.32
C THR A 135 -2.46 1.62 1.17
N VAL A 136 -2.71 2.93 1.36
CA VAL A 136 -3.27 3.81 0.33
C VAL A 136 -2.28 4.95 0.14
N ARG A 137 -1.86 5.21 -1.11
CA ARG A 137 -0.76 6.14 -1.37
C ARG A 137 -1.05 7.07 -2.55
N THR A 138 -1.02 8.36 -2.28
CA THR A 138 -1.14 9.46 -3.26
C THR A 138 -0.08 10.51 -2.97
N ALA A 139 0.28 11.36 -3.93
CA ALA A 139 1.29 12.39 -3.69
C ALA A 139 0.77 13.42 -2.68
N GLY A 140 1.54 13.67 -1.60
CA GLY A 140 1.10 14.53 -0.50
C GLY A 140 -0.12 14.00 0.25
N GLU A 141 -0.34 12.68 0.24
CA GLU A 141 -1.48 12.01 0.90
C GLU A 141 -2.84 12.66 0.57
N VAL A 142 -2.94 13.23 -0.64
CA VAL A 142 -4.13 13.88 -1.17
C VAL A 142 -5.30 12.90 -1.24
N LEU A 143 -6.46 13.37 -0.82
CA LEU A 143 -7.71 12.63 -0.90
C LEU A 143 -8.39 12.85 -2.25
N ASP A 144 -8.90 11.76 -2.81
CA ASP A 144 -9.90 11.74 -3.86
C ASP A 144 -10.96 10.67 -3.52
N GLU A 145 -11.97 10.48 -4.37
CA GLU A 145 -13.04 9.51 -4.14
C GLU A 145 -12.53 8.06 -4.07
N ALA A 146 -11.50 7.70 -4.84
CA ALA A 146 -10.93 6.35 -4.80
C ALA A 146 -10.15 6.12 -3.50
N VAL A 147 -9.44 7.14 -3.00
CA VAL A 147 -8.74 7.11 -1.71
C VAL A 147 -9.73 7.00 -0.56
N LEU A 148 -10.77 7.85 -0.54
CA LEU A 148 -11.82 7.81 0.49
C LEU A 148 -12.53 6.46 0.52
N GLY A 149 -12.95 5.95 -0.65
CA GLY A 149 -13.55 4.63 -0.77
C GLY A 149 -12.63 3.50 -0.28
N SER A 150 -11.32 3.60 -0.54
CA SER A 150 -10.33 2.61 -0.07
C SER A 150 -10.16 2.62 1.45
N VAL A 151 -10.10 3.81 2.06
CA VAL A 151 -10.04 3.95 3.52
C VAL A 151 -11.33 3.43 4.17
N ALA A 152 -12.49 3.81 3.62
CA ALA A 152 -13.79 3.36 4.09
C ALA A 152 -13.93 1.83 4.00
N TYR A 153 -13.50 1.21 2.89
CA TYR A 153 -13.49 -0.24 2.75
C TYR A 153 -12.68 -0.93 3.86
N GLY A 154 -11.47 -0.43 4.13
CA GLY A 154 -10.63 -0.96 5.20
C GLY A 154 -11.30 -0.89 6.57
N VAL A 155 -11.97 0.22 6.89
CA VAL A 155 -12.63 0.41 8.19
C VAL A 155 -13.95 -0.37 8.28
N LEU A 156 -14.79 -0.29 7.26
CA LEU A 156 -16.17 -0.75 7.31
C LEU A 156 -16.28 -2.25 7.03
N GLU A 157 -15.59 -2.73 6.00
CA GLU A 157 -15.64 -4.13 5.55
C GLU A 157 -14.62 -5.01 6.28
N LEU A 158 -13.39 -4.52 6.47
CA LEU A 158 -12.33 -5.29 7.14
C LEU A 158 -12.26 -5.05 8.65
N GLY A 159 -13.01 -4.08 9.16
CA GLY A 159 -13.07 -3.78 10.59
C GLY A 159 -11.75 -3.23 11.15
N ILE A 160 -10.93 -2.60 10.32
CA ILE A 160 -9.61 -2.09 10.73
C ILE A 160 -9.78 -1.02 11.84
N PRO A 161 -9.11 -1.16 13.00
CA PRO A 161 -9.32 -0.28 14.14
C PRO A 161 -8.50 1.03 14.10
N LEU A 162 -7.56 1.18 13.15
CA LEU A 162 -6.67 2.34 13.10
C LEU A 162 -6.48 2.83 11.66
N VAL A 163 -6.62 4.14 11.45
CA VAL A 163 -6.15 4.82 10.25
C VAL A 163 -5.00 5.75 10.65
N VAL A 164 -3.88 5.69 9.93
CA VAL A 164 -2.75 6.61 10.07
C VAL A 164 -2.65 7.44 8.80
N VAL A 165 -2.74 8.77 8.95
CA VAL A 165 -2.35 9.73 7.92
C VAL A 165 -0.87 10.04 8.14
N LEU A 166 -0.02 9.58 7.22
CA LEU A 166 1.43 9.63 7.32
C LEU A 166 2.03 10.58 6.28
N GLY A 167 2.31 11.81 6.72
CA GLY A 167 3.17 12.74 5.98
C GLY A 167 4.65 12.43 6.20
N HIS A 168 5.53 13.18 5.55
CA HIS A 168 6.97 13.00 5.73
C HIS A 168 7.79 14.27 5.43
N GLN A 169 8.97 14.32 6.03
CA GLN A 169 9.99 15.34 5.77
C GLN A 169 10.32 15.44 4.26
N SER A 170 10.53 16.66 3.77
CA SER A 170 10.93 16.93 2.39
C SER A 170 9.97 16.34 1.34
N CYS A 171 8.66 16.53 1.53
CA CYS A 171 7.62 16.10 0.59
C CYS A 171 7.62 16.93 -0.69
N GLY A 172 7.83 16.28 -1.84
CA GLY A 172 7.88 16.94 -3.15
C GLY A 172 6.55 17.55 -3.59
N ALA A 173 5.41 16.92 -3.25
CA ALA A 173 4.09 17.46 -3.59
C ALA A 173 3.78 18.74 -2.81
N VAL A 174 4.08 18.75 -1.51
CA VAL A 174 3.94 19.93 -0.65
C VAL A 174 4.86 21.04 -1.10
N ARG A 175 6.13 20.74 -1.38
CA ARG A 175 7.08 21.71 -1.92
C ARG A 175 6.58 22.34 -3.22
N ALA A 176 6.13 21.54 -4.17
CA ALA A 176 5.61 22.04 -5.44
C ALA A 176 4.38 22.94 -5.25
N ALA A 177 3.50 22.63 -4.29
CA ALA A 177 2.34 23.47 -3.98
C ALA A 177 2.75 24.83 -3.41
N VAL A 178 3.70 24.86 -2.46
CA VAL A 178 4.22 26.11 -1.87
C VAL A 178 4.95 26.96 -2.92
N GLU A 179 5.85 26.36 -3.71
CA GLU A 179 6.60 27.07 -4.76
C GLU A 179 5.66 27.62 -5.87
N ALA A 180 4.61 26.88 -6.22
CA ALA A 180 3.62 27.35 -7.19
C ALA A 180 2.84 28.57 -6.66
N GLU A 181 2.47 28.58 -5.38
CA GLU A 181 1.83 29.73 -4.74
C GLU A 181 2.78 30.95 -4.70
N GLU A 182 4.03 30.75 -4.25
CA GLU A 182 5.03 31.82 -4.13
C GLU A 182 5.34 32.47 -5.48
N SER A 183 5.44 31.68 -6.53
CA SER A 183 5.72 32.18 -7.88
C SER A 183 4.49 32.73 -8.61
N GLY A 184 3.27 32.48 -8.10
CA GLY A 184 2.02 32.70 -8.84
C GLY A 184 1.90 31.83 -10.10
N GLY A 185 2.73 30.79 -10.20
CA GLY A 185 2.81 29.90 -11.35
C GLY A 185 1.73 28.81 -11.36
N ARG A 186 1.64 28.09 -12.47
CA ARG A 186 0.79 26.91 -12.62
C ARG A 186 1.63 25.69 -12.94
N LEU A 187 1.33 24.58 -12.25
CA LEU A 187 1.91 23.27 -12.50
C LEU A 187 1.17 22.57 -13.66
N PRO A 188 1.75 21.51 -14.25
CA PRO A 188 1.02 20.65 -15.20
C PRO A 188 -0.29 20.14 -14.60
N ALA A 189 -1.35 20.02 -15.39
CA ALA A 189 -2.74 19.89 -14.90
C ALA A 189 -2.96 18.87 -13.77
N HIS A 190 -2.44 17.64 -13.88
CA HIS A 190 -2.61 16.63 -12.82
C HIS A 190 -1.75 16.90 -11.58
N ILE A 191 -0.60 17.56 -11.73
CA ILE A 191 0.22 18.02 -10.60
C ILE A 191 -0.44 19.24 -9.94
N GLN A 192 -1.03 20.14 -10.73
CA GLN A 192 -1.81 21.26 -10.22
C GLN A 192 -2.99 20.77 -9.39
N TYR A 193 -3.70 19.72 -9.83
CA TYR A 193 -4.75 19.12 -9.02
C TYR A 193 -4.26 18.74 -7.61
N LEU A 194 -3.07 18.12 -7.51
CA LEU A 194 -2.48 17.78 -6.22
C LEU A 194 -2.15 19.04 -5.41
N ALA A 195 -1.56 20.06 -6.04
CA ALA A 195 -1.27 21.32 -5.39
C ALA A 195 -2.54 22.00 -4.88
N ASP A 196 -3.61 22.05 -5.66
CA ASP A 196 -4.90 22.65 -5.28
C ASP A 196 -5.51 21.95 -4.06
N GLN A 197 -5.32 20.64 -3.91
CA GLN A 197 -5.77 19.90 -2.72
C GLN A 197 -4.93 20.18 -1.47
N ILE A 198 -3.65 20.54 -1.64
CA ILE A 198 -2.70 20.87 -0.57
C ILE A 198 -2.77 22.36 -0.20
N SER A 199 -3.10 23.25 -1.14
CA SER A 199 -3.13 24.70 -0.96
C SER A 199 -3.82 25.18 0.32
N PRO A 200 -4.96 24.61 0.76
CA PRO A 200 -5.61 25.04 2.01
C PRO A 200 -4.78 24.80 3.28
N ALA A 201 -3.72 23.98 3.20
CA ALA A 201 -2.80 23.69 4.29
C ALA A 201 -1.47 24.44 4.22
N ILE A 202 -1.26 25.28 3.19
CA ILE A 202 0.00 26.05 3.07
C ILE A 202 0.16 26.95 4.30
N ASP A 203 1.31 26.79 4.96
CA ASP A 203 1.68 27.64 6.07
C ASP A 203 2.12 29.03 5.55
N HIS A 204 1.66 30.08 6.21
CA HIS A 204 2.02 31.47 5.91
C HIS A 204 2.76 32.16 7.07
N GLY A 205 3.15 31.40 8.10
CA GLY A 205 3.84 31.90 9.29
C GLY A 205 5.36 31.68 9.26
N GLN A 206 5.84 30.79 8.40
CA GLN A 206 7.25 30.44 8.22
C GLN A 206 7.72 30.76 6.78
N GLU A 207 9.04 30.72 6.58
CA GLU A 207 9.68 30.94 5.28
C GLU A 207 10.66 29.79 4.94
N GLY A 208 11.01 29.66 3.66
CA GLY A 208 12.00 28.67 3.18
C GLY A 208 11.62 27.22 3.52
N ASP A 209 12.61 26.39 3.83
CA ASP A 209 12.37 24.97 4.17
C ASP A 209 11.48 24.79 5.41
N ALA A 210 11.52 25.72 6.38
CA ALA A 210 10.64 25.69 7.55
C ALA A 210 9.16 25.86 7.17
N ARG A 211 8.87 26.62 6.11
CA ARG A 211 7.53 26.75 5.52
C ARG A 211 7.04 25.44 4.93
N ILE A 212 7.91 24.72 4.22
CA ILE A 212 7.57 23.40 3.66
C ILE A 212 7.28 22.42 4.80
N ASP A 213 8.13 22.39 5.82
CA ASP A 213 7.96 21.50 6.97
C ASP A 213 6.67 21.82 7.75
N ALA A 214 6.36 23.09 8.00
CA ALA A 214 5.11 23.49 8.64
C ALA A 214 3.88 23.11 7.78
N THR A 215 3.99 23.25 6.46
CA THR A 215 2.93 22.87 5.52
C THR A 215 2.70 21.36 5.48
N VAL A 216 3.75 20.54 5.59
CA VAL A 216 3.60 19.07 5.73
C VAL A 216 2.74 18.73 6.94
N ASP A 217 3.06 19.30 8.10
CA ASP A 217 2.31 19.04 9.33
C ASP A 217 0.86 19.53 9.23
N ALA A 218 0.65 20.71 8.64
CA ALA A 218 -0.68 21.26 8.39
C ALA A 218 -1.49 20.39 7.41
N ASN A 219 -0.86 19.86 6.36
CA ASN A 219 -1.49 18.96 5.39
C ASN A 219 -1.95 17.66 6.04
N VAL A 220 -1.11 17.04 6.88
CA VAL A 220 -1.48 15.84 7.64
C VAL A 220 -2.68 16.13 8.55
N ARG A 221 -2.70 17.29 9.24
CA ARG A 221 -3.85 17.68 10.08
C ARG A 221 -5.12 17.93 9.26
N LEU A 222 -5.01 18.54 8.09
CA LEU A 222 -6.12 18.77 7.17
C LEU A 222 -6.70 17.47 6.62
N VAL A 223 -5.86 16.56 6.14
CA VAL A 223 -6.30 15.25 5.62
C VAL A 223 -6.94 14.44 6.74
N ARG A 224 -6.34 14.44 7.94
CA ARG A 224 -6.93 13.80 9.11
C ARG A 224 -8.30 14.39 9.45
N SER A 225 -8.45 15.71 9.46
CA SER A 225 -9.73 16.34 9.85
C SER A 225 -10.84 16.02 8.85
N LYS A 226 -10.53 15.98 7.55
CA LYS A 226 -11.44 15.51 6.50
C LYS A 226 -11.90 14.07 6.77
N LEU A 227 -10.97 13.13 7.02
CA LEU A 227 -11.33 11.74 7.33
C LEU A 227 -12.14 11.59 8.63
N VAL A 228 -11.86 12.40 9.65
CA VAL A 228 -12.63 12.39 10.91
C VAL A 228 -14.06 12.90 10.69
N ALA A 229 -14.26 13.80 9.73
CA ALA A 229 -15.57 14.36 9.39
C ALA A 229 -16.42 13.43 8.51
N GLU A 230 -15.84 12.40 7.90
CA GLU A 230 -16.59 11.43 7.08
C GLU A 230 -17.62 10.67 7.95
N PRO A 231 -18.92 10.71 7.62
CA PRO A 231 -19.98 10.22 8.51
C PRO A 231 -19.79 8.77 8.98
N ASP A 232 -19.44 7.86 8.07
CA ASP A 232 -19.27 6.45 8.39
C ASP A 232 -18.04 6.19 9.28
N LEU A 233 -16.97 6.98 9.10
CA LEU A 233 -15.77 6.91 9.95
C LEU A 233 -16.04 7.53 11.32
N ALA A 234 -16.71 8.69 11.36
CA ALA A 234 -17.10 9.40 12.58
C ALA A 234 -17.96 8.51 13.50
N ALA A 235 -18.88 7.72 12.94
CA ALA A 235 -19.67 6.76 13.69
C ALA A 235 -18.78 5.70 14.38
N ARG A 236 -17.78 5.15 13.67
CA ARG A 236 -16.83 4.17 14.23
C ARG A 236 -15.93 4.80 15.30
N ILE A 237 -15.51 6.05 15.12
CA ILE A 237 -14.73 6.80 16.12
C ILE A 237 -15.54 7.00 17.41
N THR A 238 -16.80 7.44 17.28
CA THR A 238 -17.69 7.68 18.43
C THR A 238 -17.89 6.43 19.28
N THR A 239 -17.94 5.25 18.66
CA THR A 239 -18.05 3.95 19.36
C THR A 239 -16.72 3.42 19.91
N GLY A 240 -15.60 4.14 19.73
CA GLY A 240 -14.27 3.72 20.15
C GLY A 240 -13.66 2.57 19.33
N ARG A 241 -14.30 2.20 18.21
CA ARG A 241 -13.86 1.10 17.33
C ARG A 241 -12.81 1.54 16.31
N LEU A 242 -12.66 2.85 16.09
CA LEU A 242 -11.70 3.44 15.17
C LEU A 242 -10.96 4.59 15.86
N ALA A 243 -9.67 4.73 15.59
CA ALA A 243 -8.97 6.00 15.74
C ALA A 243 -8.33 6.42 14.42
N ILE A 244 -8.27 7.73 14.18
CA ILE A 244 -7.53 8.32 13.07
C ILE A 244 -6.41 9.19 13.64
N VAL A 245 -5.17 8.83 13.32
CA VAL A 245 -3.95 9.45 13.84
C VAL A 245 -3.21 10.16 12.70
N GLY A 246 -2.80 11.40 12.93
CA GLY A 246 -1.85 12.10 12.07
C GLY A 246 -0.43 11.85 12.56
N ALA A 247 0.48 11.53 11.67
CA ALA A 247 1.88 11.28 11.98
C ALA A 247 2.78 11.79 10.85
N ARG A 248 4.05 12.03 11.20
CA ARG A 248 5.08 12.44 10.25
C ARG A 248 6.31 11.55 10.39
N TYR A 249 6.83 11.13 9.24
CA TYR A 249 8.08 10.40 9.12
C TYR A 249 9.25 11.35 8.83
N GLU A 250 10.30 11.28 9.63
CA GLU A 250 11.54 12.01 9.41
C GLU A 250 12.50 11.18 8.56
N LEU A 251 12.96 11.72 7.42
CA LEU A 251 13.90 11.03 6.55
C LEU A 251 15.29 10.95 7.18
N THR A 252 15.64 11.95 8.00
CA THR A 252 16.97 12.14 8.58
C THR A 252 17.30 11.12 9.67
N ASP A 253 16.34 10.81 10.54
CA ASP A 253 16.54 9.87 11.65
C ASP A 253 15.57 8.67 11.62
N GLN A 254 14.72 8.60 10.60
CA GLN A 254 13.79 7.51 10.32
C GLN A 254 12.71 7.32 11.39
N ARG A 255 12.46 8.32 12.23
CA ARG A 255 11.42 8.26 13.26
C ARG A 255 10.07 8.68 12.70
N VAL A 256 9.03 7.95 13.09
CA VAL A 256 7.65 8.41 13.00
C VAL A 256 7.26 9.03 14.33
N HIS A 257 6.81 10.29 14.31
CA HIS A 257 6.22 10.93 15.46
C HIS A 257 4.76 11.31 15.19
N ARG A 258 3.94 11.20 16.22
CA ARG A 258 2.53 11.58 16.16
C ARG A 258 2.42 13.10 16.18
N LEU A 259 1.60 13.66 15.31
CA LEU A 259 1.24 15.07 15.35
C LEU A 259 0.08 15.27 16.34
N ALA A 260 0.15 16.36 17.09
CA ALA A 260 -0.94 16.83 17.95
C ALA A 260 -2.14 17.30 17.10
#